data_AF-A0A9E2VW66-F1
#
_entry.id   AF-A0A9E2VW66-F1
#
_cell.length_a   1.000
_cell.length_b   1.000
_cell.length_c   1.000
_cell.angle_alpha   90.00
_cell.angle_beta   90.00
_cell.angle_gamma   90.00
#
_symmetry.space_group_name_H-M   'P 1'
#
loop_
_entity.id
_entity.type
_entity.pdbx_description
1 polymer ?
#
loop_
_entity_poly.entity_id
_entity_poly.type
_entity_poly.pdbx_seq_one_letter_code
_entity_poly.pdbx_strand_id
1 'polypeptide(L)'
;YLVELINKGAQAKLASEREWHLLLHYRKNLFGGYTSEQDDPGFFMSPDGKTDPQAELDATLRQFFSEELVGRSRQPAQCAFIARYHWLRERLQFDDSRLPKLACERFDRWFNEFEAQSITLIFPSAFLNNPASMFGHTFLRIDQKGQTEQTRILAQTINFAAYVPPDAGIAYPIRGIFGGYSGYFSTYPYYMKVQEYRDFENRDIWEYRLNFSVYQITRLLMHAWELGNASFDYFFFKENCSYHLLALLDYADPTLHLTDEFVLWTVPADTVRLIASKPGLVTGIAYRPSRSNVIRRKRESLPAAERELAHRIAQNLGELTSPAFVRLDLTKQAFLLDLASDYLRYRVETTDFPPPEWKERNRAVLTARSHLRIPSEEFKVVPFAKQPELGHKTSRASVGAGWRNNDTFEEATVRAGYHDLLDPEVGYTPDAQIELASLTLRHYNRADQTRIERATLANVLSLTPIDSVFRAPSWKINVGMDTIRFGSCQLCSNGFM
;
A
#
# COMPACT_ATOMS: atom_id res chain seq x y z
N TYR A 1 30.31 -17.42 -29.90
CA TYR A 1 28.85 -17.45 -29.72
C TYR A 1 28.32 -16.14 -29.16
N LEU A 2 28.82 -15.66 -28.01
CA LEU A 2 28.50 -14.35 -27.44
C LEU A 2 28.41 -13.19 -28.45
N VAL A 3 29.43 -13.00 -29.30
CA VAL A 3 29.43 -11.93 -30.33
C VAL A 3 28.24 -12.05 -31.29
N GLU A 4 27.84 -13.28 -31.64
CA GLU A 4 26.67 -13.55 -32.48
C GLU A 4 25.38 -13.10 -31.78
N LEU A 5 25.23 -13.40 -30.49
CA LEU A 5 24.07 -13.02 -29.69
C LEU A 5 23.97 -11.49 -29.51
N ILE A 6 25.09 -10.81 -29.24
CA ILE A 6 25.15 -9.34 -29.14
C ILE A 6 24.72 -8.72 -30.48
N ASN A 7 25.27 -9.19 -31.61
CA ASN A 7 24.91 -8.67 -32.93
C ASN A 7 23.43 -8.90 -33.26
N LYS A 8 22.87 -10.07 -32.92
CA LYS A 8 21.43 -10.35 -33.06
C LYS A 8 20.58 -9.41 -32.20
N GLY A 9 20.97 -9.18 -30.95
CA GLY A 9 20.29 -8.26 -30.04
C GLY A 9 20.24 -6.83 -30.56
N ALA A 10 21.37 -6.33 -31.07
CA ALA A 10 21.46 -5.01 -31.69
C ALA A 10 20.59 -4.90 -32.97
N GLN A 11 20.63 -5.91 -33.84
CA GLN A 11 19.81 -5.94 -35.07
C GLN A 11 18.31 -5.95 -34.78
N ALA A 12 17.90 -6.73 -33.76
CA ALA A 12 16.51 -6.79 -33.30
C ALA A 12 16.11 -5.56 -32.44
N LYS A 13 17.05 -4.67 -32.13
CA LYS A 13 16.85 -3.48 -31.28
C LYS A 13 16.28 -3.82 -29.90
N LEU A 14 16.71 -4.94 -29.33
CA LEU A 14 16.20 -5.44 -28.04
C LEU A 14 16.37 -4.42 -26.90
N ALA A 15 17.45 -3.64 -26.92
CA ALA A 15 17.70 -2.62 -25.91
C ALA A 15 16.67 -1.48 -25.90
N SER A 16 15.87 -1.33 -26.97
CA SER A 16 14.79 -0.34 -27.05
C SER A 16 13.40 -0.94 -26.76
N GLU A 17 13.30 -2.25 -26.56
CA GLU A 17 12.03 -2.90 -26.29
C GLU A 17 11.50 -2.54 -24.89
N ARG A 18 10.18 -2.37 -24.78
CA ARG A 18 9.52 -2.04 -23.51
C ARG A 18 9.81 -3.08 -22.43
N GLU A 19 9.85 -4.36 -22.78
CA GLU A 19 10.11 -5.43 -21.81
C GLU A 19 11.50 -5.31 -21.18
N TRP A 20 12.52 -4.94 -21.96
CA TRP A 20 13.85 -4.65 -21.44
C TRP A 20 13.82 -3.45 -20.48
N HIS A 21 13.10 -2.40 -20.86
CA HIS A 21 12.93 -1.24 -20.00
C HIS A 21 12.20 -1.55 -18.69
N LEU A 22 11.22 -2.46 -18.69
CA LEU A 22 10.50 -2.86 -17.48
C LEU A 22 11.36 -3.76 -16.56
N LEU A 23 12.17 -4.66 -17.12
CA LEU A 23 13.14 -5.46 -16.35
C LEU A 23 14.14 -4.57 -15.61
N LEU A 24 14.56 -3.47 -16.26
CA LEU A 24 15.57 -2.56 -15.72
C LEU A 24 14.99 -1.30 -15.10
N HIS A 25 13.67 -1.16 -15.01
CA HIS A 25 12.99 0.03 -14.49
C HIS A 25 13.45 1.34 -15.15
N TYR A 26 13.70 1.32 -16.46
CA TYR A 26 14.06 2.52 -17.23
C TYR A 26 12.86 3.44 -17.47
N ARG A 27 13.06 4.74 -17.23
CA ARG A 27 12.13 5.82 -17.58
C ARG A 27 12.72 6.75 -18.61
N LYS A 28 11.87 7.29 -19.47
CA LYS A 28 12.26 8.31 -20.43
C LYS A 28 12.58 9.61 -19.70
N ASN A 29 13.72 10.20 -20.01
CA ASN A 29 14.09 11.52 -19.50
C ASN A 29 13.36 12.62 -20.29
N LEU A 30 13.18 13.78 -19.65
CA LEU A 30 12.51 14.96 -20.27
C LEU A 30 13.18 15.41 -21.58
N PHE A 31 14.50 15.28 -21.67
CA PHE A 31 15.30 15.71 -22.82
C PHE A 31 15.72 14.55 -23.74
N GLY A 32 15.09 13.37 -23.61
CA GLY A 32 15.41 12.16 -24.37
C GLY A 32 16.41 11.24 -23.66
N GLY A 33 16.50 9.99 -24.12
CA GLY A 33 17.23 8.92 -23.45
C GLY A 33 16.45 8.29 -22.30
N TYR A 34 17.12 7.41 -21.56
CA TYR A 34 16.53 6.62 -20.48
C TYR A 34 17.42 6.63 -19.24
N THR A 35 16.80 6.63 -18.06
CA THR A 35 17.49 6.44 -16.78
C THR A 35 16.70 5.44 -15.96
N SER A 36 17.40 4.49 -15.35
CA SER A 36 16.77 3.50 -14.46
C SER A 36 16.46 4.15 -13.12
N GLU A 37 15.27 3.86 -12.60
CA GLU A 37 14.86 4.20 -11.23
C GLU A 37 15.59 3.33 -10.18
N GLN A 38 16.38 2.36 -10.62
CA GLN A 38 17.12 1.46 -9.75
C GLN A 38 18.47 2.09 -9.33
N ASP A 39 18.80 1.99 -8.04
CA ASP A 39 19.95 2.67 -7.42
C ASP A 39 21.07 1.75 -6.93
N ASP A 40 20.87 0.43 -6.88
CA ASP A 40 21.90 -0.52 -6.43
C ASP A 40 22.94 -0.77 -7.53
N PRO A 41 24.23 -0.44 -7.31
CA PRO A 41 25.27 -0.68 -8.31
C PRO A 41 25.41 -2.17 -8.66
N GLY A 42 25.05 -3.09 -7.76
CA GLY A 42 25.09 -4.53 -8.01
C GLY A 42 23.97 -5.05 -8.91
N PHE A 43 22.98 -4.22 -9.26
CA PHE A 43 21.87 -4.60 -10.14
C PHE A 43 22.24 -4.53 -11.63
N PHE A 44 23.22 -3.69 -11.99
CA PHE A 44 23.69 -3.52 -13.36
C PHE A 44 24.96 -4.32 -13.62
N MET A 45 25.08 -4.86 -14.83
CA MET A 45 26.29 -5.56 -15.30
C MET A 45 27.26 -4.60 -15.98
N SER A 46 26.75 -3.50 -16.52
CA SER A 46 27.54 -2.42 -17.10
C SER A 46 27.73 -1.28 -16.10
N PRO A 47 28.92 -0.66 -15.99
CA PRO A 47 29.11 0.59 -15.26
C PRO A 47 28.17 1.72 -15.73
N ASP A 48 27.84 1.74 -17.02
CA ASP A 48 26.91 2.71 -17.62
C ASP A 48 25.46 2.19 -17.65
N GLY A 49 25.21 1.03 -17.05
CA GLY A 49 23.93 0.32 -17.15
C GLY A 49 22.76 1.11 -16.58
N LYS A 50 22.96 2.09 -15.69
CA LYS A 50 21.87 2.94 -15.21
C LYS A 50 21.28 3.87 -16.28
N THR A 51 22.05 4.22 -17.31
CA THR A 51 21.64 5.22 -18.33
C THR A 51 21.79 4.75 -19.78
N ASP A 52 22.44 3.61 -20.01
CA ASP A 52 22.61 3.02 -21.34
C ASP A 52 22.00 1.60 -21.41
N PRO A 53 20.76 1.47 -21.91
CA PRO A 53 20.09 0.19 -22.08
C PRO A 53 20.84 -0.79 -22.98
N GLN A 54 21.60 -0.31 -23.98
CA GLN A 54 22.34 -1.17 -24.89
C GLN A 54 23.61 -1.70 -24.22
N ALA A 55 24.34 -0.85 -23.51
CA ALA A 55 25.52 -1.26 -22.75
C ALA A 55 25.15 -2.32 -21.69
N GLU A 56 24.03 -2.14 -21.00
CA GLU A 56 23.53 -3.12 -20.01
C GLU A 56 23.13 -4.45 -20.66
N LEU A 57 22.51 -4.43 -21.84
CA LEU A 57 22.11 -5.64 -22.56
C LEU A 57 23.35 -6.45 -22.97
N ASP A 58 24.34 -5.78 -23.55
CA ASP A 58 25.59 -6.40 -23.98
C ASP A 58 26.36 -6.97 -22.77
N ALA A 59 26.44 -6.22 -21.67
CA ALA A 59 27.08 -6.67 -20.43
C ALA A 59 26.35 -7.86 -19.79
N THR A 60 25.01 -7.84 -19.79
CA THR A 60 24.19 -8.97 -19.33
C THR A 60 24.47 -10.23 -20.13
N LEU A 61 24.53 -10.13 -21.47
CA LEU A 61 24.88 -11.26 -22.33
C LEU A 61 26.30 -11.75 -22.06
N ARG A 62 27.28 -10.86 -21.86
CA ARG A 62 28.66 -11.25 -21.49
C ARG A 62 28.67 -12.04 -20.18
N GLN A 63 27.95 -11.56 -19.17
CA GLN A 63 27.96 -12.18 -17.85
C GLN A 63 27.30 -13.57 -17.83
N PHE A 64 26.37 -13.88 -18.73
CA PHE A 64 25.82 -15.24 -18.82
C PHE A 64 26.83 -16.31 -19.24
N PHE A 65 27.95 -15.91 -19.86
CA PHE A 65 29.08 -16.80 -20.18
C PHE A 65 30.17 -16.84 -19.09
N SER A 66 30.01 -16.06 -18.01
CA SER A 66 30.99 -15.96 -16.92
C SER A 66 30.53 -16.75 -15.69
N GLU A 67 31.49 -17.27 -14.92
CA GLU A 67 31.24 -17.88 -13.61
C GLU A 67 31.29 -16.87 -12.46
N GLU A 68 31.64 -15.61 -12.76
CA GLU A 68 31.70 -14.55 -11.75
C GLU A 68 30.32 -14.28 -11.13
N LEU A 69 30.33 -14.16 -9.80
CA LEU A 69 29.15 -13.95 -8.99
C LEU A 69 28.75 -12.47 -9.01
N VAL A 70 27.47 -12.22 -9.24
CA VAL A 70 26.93 -10.87 -9.42
C VAL A 70 25.75 -10.62 -8.50
N GLY A 71 25.40 -9.33 -8.37
CA GLY A 71 24.34 -8.86 -7.48
C GLY A 71 24.61 -9.09 -6.01
N ARG A 72 23.70 -8.57 -5.18
CA ARG A 72 23.75 -8.76 -3.72
C ARG A 72 23.57 -10.23 -3.32
N SER A 73 22.88 -11.00 -4.14
CA SER A 73 22.66 -12.43 -3.91
C SER A 73 23.92 -13.29 -4.11
N ARG A 74 24.97 -12.74 -4.75
CA ARG A 74 26.25 -13.38 -5.07
C ARG A 74 26.06 -14.73 -5.76
N GLN A 75 25.42 -14.71 -6.93
CA GLN A 75 25.13 -15.89 -7.75
C GLN A 75 25.59 -15.68 -9.19
N PRO A 76 25.76 -16.74 -10.00
CA PRO A 76 25.97 -16.59 -11.44
C PRO A 76 24.83 -15.77 -12.07
N ALA A 77 25.13 -15.00 -13.12
CA ALA A 77 24.17 -14.06 -13.70
C ALA A 77 22.87 -14.71 -14.17
N GLN A 78 22.92 -15.92 -14.72
CA GLN A 78 21.71 -16.65 -15.15
C GLN A 78 20.73 -16.90 -13.98
N CYS A 79 21.23 -17.00 -12.74
CA CYS A 79 20.42 -17.27 -11.55
C CYS A 79 20.10 -16.01 -10.73
N ALA A 80 21.00 -15.02 -10.70
CA ALA A 80 20.73 -13.73 -10.06
C ALA A 80 19.70 -12.91 -10.84
N PHE A 81 19.75 -12.98 -12.17
CA PHE A 81 18.89 -12.25 -13.11
C PHE A 81 18.19 -13.22 -14.06
N ILE A 82 17.34 -14.06 -13.46
CA ILE A 82 16.64 -15.15 -14.14
C ILE A 82 15.55 -14.68 -15.13
N ALA A 83 14.85 -13.59 -14.83
CA ALA A 83 13.87 -12.99 -15.72
C ALA A 83 14.54 -12.42 -16.99
N ARG A 84 15.68 -11.73 -16.85
CA ARG A 84 16.52 -11.26 -17.96
C ARG A 84 17.04 -12.43 -18.78
N TYR A 85 17.53 -13.49 -18.12
CA TYR A 85 18.02 -14.69 -18.80
C TYR A 85 16.92 -15.35 -19.64
N HIS A 86 15.75 -15.58 -19.04
CA HIS A 86 14.62 -16.20 -19.74
C HIS A 86 14.11 -15.34 -20.90
N TRP A 87 13.99 -14.03 -20.71
CA TRP A 87 13.56 -13.11 -21.77
C TRP A 87 14.56 -13.06 -22.94
N LEU A 88 15.86 -12.90 -22.65
CA LEU A 88 16.90 -12.89 -23.70
C LEU A 88 17.00 -14.24 -24.41
N ARG A 89 16.85 -15.35 -23.67
CA ARG A 89 16.81 -16.70 -24.25
C ARG A 89 15.67 -16.85 -25.25
N GLU A 90 14.48 -16.37 -24.91
CA GLU A 90 13.31 -16.39 -25.80
C GLU A 90 13.52 -15.49 -27.03
N ARG A 91 14.02 -14.27 -26.83
CA ARG A 91 14.22 -13.31 -27.93
C ARG A 91 15.35 -13.69 -28.89
N LEU A 92 16.42 -14.27 -28.38
CA LEU A 92 17.63 -14.60 -29.16
C LEU A 92 17.75 -16.08 -29.53
N GLN A 93 16.84 -16.93 -29.02
CA GLN A 93 16.79 -18.37 -29.26
C GLN A 93 18.14 -19.03 -28.91
N PHE A 94 18.50 -19.02 -27.62
CA PHE A 94 19.79 -19.59 -27.19
C PHE A 94 19.91 -21.08 -27.53
N ASP A 95 21.12 -21.46 -27.91
CA ASP A 95 21.58 -22.82 -28.13
C ASP A 95 22.21 -23.35 -26.85
N ASP A 96 21.49 -24.23 -26.16
CA ASP A 96 21.88 -24.80 -24.87
C ASP A 96 23.22 -25.57 -24.94
N SER A 97 23.68 -25.98 -26.13
CA SER A 97 25.00 -26.62 -26.29
C SER A 97 26.16 -25.63 -26.26
N ARG A 98 25.90 -24.36 -26.60
CA ARG A 98 26.90 -23.28 -26.68
C ARG A 98 26.80 -22.30 -25.52
N LEU A 99 25.63 -22.21 -24.88
CA LEU A 99 25.40 -21.51 -23.61
C LEU A 99 24.58 -22.43 -22.69
N PRO A 100 25.25 -23.32 -21.93
CA PRO A 100 24.56 -24.24 -21.04
C PRO A 100 23.71 -23.52 -20.00
N LYS A 101 22.49 -24.03 -19.80
CA LYS A 101 21.61 -23.57 -18.72
C LYS A 101 22.16 -24.02 -17.38
N LEU A 102 22.31 -23.08 -16.45
CA LEU A 102 22.66 -23.39 -15.07
C LEU A 102 21.45 -23.87 -14.26
N ALA A 103 21.69 -24.78 -13.31
CA ALA A 103 20.70 -25.17 -12.31
C ALA A 103 20.66 -24.12 -11.19
N CYS A 104 19.53 -23.42 -11.05
CA CYS A 104 19.39 -22.32 -10.10
C CYS A 104 18.61 -22.77 -8.85
N GLU A 105 19.16 -23.73 -8.10
CA GLU A 105 18.45 -24.42 -7.00
C GLU A 105 17.83 -23.48 -5.96
N ARG A 106 18.49 -22.35 -5.66
CA ARG A 106 17.96 -21.34 -4.73
C ARG A 106 16.67 -20.70 -5.27
N PHE A 107 16.67 -20.33 -6.55
CA PHE A 107 15.49 -19.82 -7.22
C PHE A 107 14.42 -20.91 -7.30
N ASP A 108 14.77 -22.12 -7.72
CA ASP A 108 13.81 -23.21 -7.90
C ASP A 108 13.10 -23.55 -6.59
N ARG A 109 13.81 -23.59 -5.45
CA ARG A 109 13.19 -23.77 -4.13
C ARG A 109 12.26 -22.61 -3.78
N TRP A 110 12.75 -21.37 -3.90
CA TRP A 110 11.96 -20.17 -3.59
C TRP A 110 10.69 -20.08 -4.46
N PHE A 111 10.80 -20.34 -5.76
CA PHE A 111 9.69 -20.32 -6.70
C PHE A 111 8.66 -21.40 -6.38
N ASN A 112 9.11 -22.61 -6.06
CA ASN A 112 8.23 -23.73 -5.74
C ASN A 112 7.52 -23.56 -4.39
N GLU A 113 8.09 -22.83 -3.42
CA GLU A 113 7.41 -22.51 -2.15
C GLU A 113 6.12 -21.71 -2.34
N PHE A 114 5.99 -20.95 -3.43
CA PHE A 114 4.77 -20.18 -3.71
C PHE A 114 3.61 -21.02 -4.22
N GLU A 115 3.86 -22.18 -4.85
CA GLU A 115 2.86 -22.97 -5.60
C GLU A 115 1.79 -22.10 -6.31
N ALA A 116 2.25 -21.05 -6.98
CA ALA A 116 1.42 -19.90 -7.32
C ALA A 116 0.33 -20.24 -8.35
N GLN A 117 -0.93 -19.95 -8.02
CA GLN A 117 -2.08 -20.11 -8.91
C GLN A 117 -2.72 -18.77 -9.29
N SER A 118 -2.77 -17.81 -8.37
CA SER A 118 -3.29 -16.47 -8.68
C SER A 118 -2.61 -15.39 -7.85
N ILE A 119 -2.73 -14.15 -8.31
CA ILE A 119 -2.22 -12.96 -7.61
C ILE A 119 -3.40 -12.12 -7.17
N THR A 120 -3.35 -11.63 -5.94
CA THR A 120 -4.34 -10.73 -5.38
C THR A 120 -3.65 -9.45 -4.91
N LEU A 121 -4.07 -8.29 -5.40
CA LEU A 121 -3.63 -7.00 -4.87
C LEU A 121 -4.35 -6.75 -3.55
N ILE A 122 -3.59 -6.46 -2.50
CA ILE A 122 -4.10 -6.17 -1.17
C ILE A 122 -3.92 -4.68 -0.89
N PHE A 123 -4.99 -4.01 -0.47
CA PHE A 123 -5.01 -2.61 -0.09
C PHE A 123 -5.57 -2.43 1.33
N PRO A 124 -4.69 -2.24 2.34
CA PRO A 124 -5.10 -1.70 3.62
C PRO A 124 -5.43 -0.20 3.51
N SER A 125 -6.60 0.20 4.01
CA SER A 125 -7.12 1.59 3.97
C SER A 125 -6.23 2.59 4.70
N ALA A 126 -6.36 3.89 4.48
CA ALA A 126 -5.56 4.91 5.17
C ALA A 126 -5.68 4.84 6.72
N PHE A 127 -4.57 5.08 7.42
CA PHE A 127 -4.51 5.16 8.89
C PHE A 127 -3.75 6.41 9.35
N LEU A 128 -4.50 7.40 9.85
CA LEU A 128 -3.94 8.73 10.12
C LEU A 128 -2.97 8.75 11.30
N ASN A 129 -3.17 7.88 12.30
CA ASN A 129 -2.39 7.88 13.53
C ASN A 129 -0.95 7.35 13.34
N ASN A 130 -0.60 6.87 12.14
CA ASN A 130 0.76 6.48 11.79
C ASN A 130 1.17 7.14 10.46
N PRO A 131 2.13 8.09 10.45
CA PRO A 131 2.61 8.76 9.25
C PRO A 131 2.97 7.84 8.08
N ALA A 132 3.52 6.66 8.38
CA ALA A 132 3.91 5.65 7.38
C ALA A 132 2.71 5.08 6.61
N SER A 133 1.53 5.08 7.24
CA SER A 133 0.31 4.39 6.81
C SER A 133 -0.82 5.35 6.42
N MET A 134 -0.56 6.67 6.46
CA MET A 134 -1.57 7.72 6.26
C MET A 134 -2.26 7.68 4.90
N PHE A 135 -1.59 7.19 3.86
CA PHE A 135 -2.12 7.19 2.48
C PHE A 135 -2.68 5.84 2.03
N GLY A 136 -2.71 4.86 2.94
CA GLY A 136 -2.92 3.47 2.56
C GLY A 136 -1.60 2.78 2.24
N HIS A 137 -1.68 1.48 1.95
CA HIS A 137 -0.54 0.69 1.48
C HIS A 137 -1.02 -0.31 0.43
N THR A 138 -0.13 -0.80 -0.41
CA THR A 138 -0.45 -1.92 -1.31
C THR A 138 0.64 -2.97 -1.28
N PHE A 139 0.25 -4.23 -1.37
CA PHE A 139 1.14 -5.37 -1.55
C PHE A 139 0.44 -6.47 -2.34
N LEU A 140 1.20 -7.42 -2.88
CA LEU A 140 0.63 -8.57 -3.60
C LEU A 140 0.60 -9.78 -2.68
N ARG A 141 -0.50 -10.52 -2.69
CA ARG A 141 -0.59 -11.87 -2.13
C ARG A 141 -0.55 -12.88 -3.26
N ILE A 142 0.26 -13.92 -3.10
CA ILE A 142 0.41 -15.00 -4.06
C ILE A 142 -0.38 -16.20 -3.53
N ASP A 143 -1.54 -16.45 -4.14
CA ASP A 143 -2.47 -17.49 -3.72
C ASP A 143 -2.03 -18.84 -4.28
N GLN A 144 -1.94 -19.85 -3.40
CA GLN A 144 -1.58 -21.21 -3.78
C GLN A 144 -2.78 -21.98 -4.33
N LYS A 145 -2.48 -23.05 -5.04
CA LYS A 145 -3.51 -23.96 -5.56
C LYS A 145 -4.38 -24.56 -4.44
N GLY A 146 -5.70 -24.47 -4.59
CA GLY A 146 -6.66 -25.07 -3.66
C GLY A 146 -6.84 -24.33 -2.34
N GLN A 147 -6.28 -23.13 -2.19
CA GLN A 147 -6.57 -22.28 -1.02
C GLN A 147 -8.03 -21.82 -1.01
N THR A 148 -8.61 -21.76 0.19
CA THR A 148 -9.93 -21.22 0.47
C THR A 148 -9.81 -19.87 1.17
N GLU A 149 -10.93 -19.20 1.42
CA GLU A 149 -10.95 -17.94 2.19
C GLU A 149 -10.36 -18.07 3.59
N GLN A 150 -10.46 -19.24 4.20
CA GLN A 150 -9.92 -19.54 5.53
C GLN A 150 -8.43 -19.85 5.49
N THR A 151 -7.94 -20.53 4.44
CA THR A 151 -6.54 -20.95 4.34
C THR A 151 -5.62 -19.94 3.65
N ARG A 152 -6.17 -18.95 2.92
CA ARG A 152 -5.38 -17.88 2.26
C ARG A 152 -4.49 -17.07 3.20
N ILE A 153 -4.75 -17.12 4.51
CA ILE A 153 -3.91 -16.50 5.56
C ILE A 153 -2.47 -17.07 5.59
N LEU A 154 -2.28 -18.28 5.05
CA LEU A 154 -1.00 -18.98 4.95
C LEU A 154 -0.21 -18.63 3.68
N ALA A 155 -0.80 -17.85 2.77
CA ALA A 155 -0.15 -17.42 1.54
C ALA A 155 1.07 -16.53 1.82
N GLN A 156 1.97 -16.45 0.84
CA GLN A 156 3.10 -15.52 0.84
C GLN A 156 2.72 -14.19 0.18
N THR A 157 3.42 -13.14 0.54
CA THR A 157 3.22 -11.79 -0.03
C THR A 157 4.49 -11.27 -0.67
N ILE A 158 4.33 -10.36 -1.63
CA ILE A 158 5.40 -9.52 -2.19
C ILE A 158 5.08 -8.09 -1.80
N ASN A 159 5.99 -7.49 -1.03
CA ASN A 159 5.83 -6.18 -0.43
C ASN A 159 7.03 -5.30 -0.80
N PHE A 160 6.76 -4.03 -1.13
CA PHE A 160 7.79 -3.01 -1.27
C PHE A 160 7.65 -1.98 -0.16
N ALA A 161 8.74 -1.73 0.58
CA ALA A 161 8.73 -0.78 1.69
C ALA A 161 10.10 -0.12 1.88
N ALA A 162 10.09 1.06 2.46
CA ALA A 162 11.28 1.77 2.91
C ALA A 162 11.98 1.03 4.06
N TYR A 163 13.30 0.96 4.03
CA TYR A 163 14.10 0.61 5.20
C TYR A 163 14.24 1.83 6.11
N VAL A 164 13.63 1.76 7.29
CA VAL A 164 13.62 2.85 8.27
C VAL A 164 14.49 2.47 9.46
N PRO A 165 15.57 3.21 9.75
CA PRO A 165 16.35 3.01 10.96
C PRO A 165 15.47 3.19 12.22
N PRO A 166 15.67 2.38 13.29
CA PRO A 166 14.85 2.43 14.50
C PRO A 166 14.80 3.80 15.21
N ASP A 167 15.77 4.68 14.96
CA ASP A 167 15.99 5.99 15.59
C ASP A 167 15.48 7.18 14.76
N ALA A 168 14.74 6.93 13.66
CA ALA A 168 14.35 7.99 12.71
C ALA A 168 13.48 9.12 13.31
N GLY A 169 12.70 8.85 14.36
CA GLY A 169 11.93 9.88 15.09
C GLY A 169 11.16 10.87 14.19
N ILE A 170 11.26 12.17 14.48
CA ILE A 170 10.63 13.26 13.70
C ILE A 170 11.27 13.44 12.31
N ALA A 171 12.50 12.97 12.09
CA ALA A 171 13.13 13.01 10.78
C ALA A 171 12.47 12.04 9.78
N TYR A 172 11.66 11.10 10.28
CA TYR A 172 10.95 10.10 9.49
C TYR A 172 10.09 10.68 8.35
N PRO A 173 9.05 11.49 8.62
CA PRO A 173 8.22 12.05 7.56
C PRO A 173 9.02 12.98 6.62
N ILE A 174 9.97 13.76 7.15
CA ILE A 174 10.77 14.70 6.35
C ILE A 174 11.64 13.94 5.33
N ARG A 175 12.40 12.93 5.77
CA ARG A 175 13.20 12.10 4.86
C ARG A 175 12.33 11.33 3.88
N GLY A 176 11.17 10.83 4.30
CA GLY A 176 10.22 10.13 3.43
C GLY A 176 9.68 11.01 2.30
N ILE A 177 9.40 12.29 2.56
CA ILE A 177 8.94 13.24 1.54
C ILE A 177 10.03 13.51 0.49
N PHE A 178 11.29 13.58 0.92
CA PHE A 178 12.43 13.95 0.07
C PHE A 178 13.25 12.74 -0.45
N GLY A 179 12.76 11.50 -0.33
CA GLY A 179 13.45 10.32 -0.90
C GLY A 179 14.62 9.80 -0.10
N GLY A 180 14.76 10.19 1.17
CA GLY A 180 15.92 9.87 2.01
C GLY A 180 15.99 8.44 2.55
N TYR A 181 15.20 7.50 2.00
CA TYR A 181 15.17 6.09 2.41
C TYR A 181 15.37 5.17 1.21
N SER A 182 16.07 4.06 1.42
CA SER A 182 16.14 3.00 0.42
C SER A 182 14.96 2.05 0.56
N GLY A 183 14.24 1.82 -0.53
CA GLY A 183 13.15 0.86 -0.64
C GLY A 183 13.61 -0.50 -1.16
N TYR A 184 12.98 -1.56 -0.66
CA TYR A 184 13.30 -2.94 -1.02
C TYR A 184 12.04 -3.78 -1.22
N PHE A 185 12.13 -4.73 -2.15
CA PHE A 185 11.19 -5.83 -2.25
C PHE A 185 11.47 -6.87 -1.17
N SER A 186 10.42 -7.39 -0.58
CA SER A 186 10.46 -8.31 0.56
C SER A 186 9.29 -9.29 0.49
N THR A 187 9.51 -10.49 1.00
CA THR A 187 8.47 -11.52 1.08
C THR A 187 8.14 -11.82 2.53
N TYR A 188 6.86 -11.71 2.89
CA TYR A 188 6.37 -12.03 4.22
C TYR A 188 5.14 -12.94 4.14
N PRO A 189 4.96 -13.87 5.09
CA PRO A 189 3.70 -14.56 5.30
C PRO A 189 2.53 -13.58 5.48
N TYR A 190 1.41 -13.86 4.82
CA TYR A 190 0.26 -12.96 4.80
C TYR A 190 -0.36 -12.76 6.19
N TYR A 191 -0.35 -13.77 7.07
CA TYR A 191 -0.85 -13.64 8.43
C TYR A 191 -0.15 -12.53 9.23
N MET A 192 1.16 -12.29 9.00
CA MET A 192 1.88 -11.21 9.68
C MET A 192 1.38 -9.85 9.19
N LYS A 193 1.11 -9.71 7.90
CA LYS A 193 0.57 -8.47 7.31
C LYS A 193 -0.88 -8.21 7.73
N VAL A 194 -1.68 -9.27 7.87
CA VAL A 194 -3.03 -9.15 8.46
C VAL A 194 -2.93 -8.72 9.92
N GLN A 195 -2.01 -9.30 10.71
CA GLN A 195 -1.82 -8.91 12.10
C GLN A 195 -1.38 -7.43 12.21
N GLU A 196 -0.42 -7.00 11.40
CA GLU A 196 0.06 -5.61 11.31
C GLU A 196 -1.08 -4.64 10.99
N TYR A 197 -1.76 -4.83 9.86
CA TYR A 197 -2.72 -3.84 9.36
C TYR A 197 -4.11 -3.93 10.00
N ARG A 198 -4.67 -5.14 10.12
CA ARG A 198 -6.05 -5.33 10.60
C ARG A 198 -6.14 -5.30 12.13
N ASP A 199 -5.16 -5.90 12.80
CA ASP A 199 -5.25 -6.17 14.23
C ASP A 199 -4.55 -5.08 15.06
N PHE A 200 -3.32 -4.70 14.69
CA PHE A 200 -2.60 -3.60 15.35
C PHE A 200 -3.08 -2.23 14.85
N GLU A 201 -2.97 -1.94 13.55
CA GLU A 201 -3.35 -0.62 13.00
C GLU A 201 -4.86 -0.43 12.85
N ASN A 202 -5.67 -1.49 13.00
CA ASN A 202 -7.14 -1.45 12.91
C ASN A 202 -7.68 -0.90 11.58
N ARG A 203 -7.05 -1.34 10.48
CA ARG A 203 -7.39 -0.93 9.11
C ARG A 203 -8.24 -1.98 8.42
N ASP A 204 -9.15 -1.48 7.60
CA ASP A 204 -9.88 -2.32 6.67
C ASP A 204 -8.96 -2.74 5.52
N ILE A 205 -9.15 -3.94 5.01
CA ILE A 205 -8.36 -4.48 3.90
C ILE A 205 -9.30 -4.83 2.76
N TRP A 206 -8.99 -4.30 1.58
CA TRP A 206 -9.62 -4.66 0.32
C TRP A 206 -8.69 -5.56 -0.48
N GLU A 207 -9.22 -6.66 -1.01
CA GLU A 207 -8.45 -7.68 -1.73
C GLU A 207 -9.00 -7.78 -3.17
N TYR A 208 -8.18 -7.49 -4.18
CA TYR A 208 -8.56 -7.50 -5.61
C TYR A 208 -7.86 -8.66 -6.32
N ARG A 209 -8.61 -9.70 -6.66
CA ARG A 209 -8.08 -10.84 -7.39
C ARG A 209 -7.81 -10.46 -8.84
N LEU A 210 -6.57 -10.64 -9.28
CA LEU A 210 -6.10 -10.23 -10.60
C LEU A 210 -6.15 -11.41 -11.58
N ASN A 211 -6.53 -11.12 -12.82
CA ASN A 211 -6.68 -12.08 -13.91
C ASN A 211 -5.39 -12.29 -14.68
N PHE A 212 -4.36 -12.81 -14.01
CA PHE A 212 -3.11 -13.19 -14.66
C PHE A 212 -3.10 -14.68 -15.00
N SER A 213 -2.61 -14.99 -16.21
CA SER A 213 -2.30 -16.36 -16.62
C SER A 213 -1.09 -16.90 -15.86
N VAL A 214 -0.92 -18.22 -15.85
CA VAL A 214 0.25 -18.88 -15.25
C VAL A 214 1.56 -18.32 -15.80
N TYR A 215 1.64 -18.06 -17.12
CA TYR A 215 2.82 -17.47 -17.75
C TYR A 215 3.15 -16.09 -17.17
N GLN A 216 2.16 -15.21 -17.01
CA GLN A 216 2.37 -13.87 -16.46
C GLN A 216 2.75 -13.93 -14.96
N ILE A 217 2.17 -14.86 -14.20
CA ILE A 217 2.56 -15.09 -12.80
C ILE A 217 4.00 -15.56 -12.69
N THR A 218 4.43 -16.51 -13.56
CA THR A 218 5.82 -16.97 -13.60
C THR A 218 6.78 -15.83 -13.92
N ARG A 219 6.46 -14.98 -14.90
CA ARG A 219 7.24 -13.76 -15.19
C ARG A 219 7.35 -12.86 -13.98
N LEU A 220 6.23 -12.55 -13.33
CA LEU A 220 6.20 -11.71 -12.14
C LEU A 220 7.13 -12.24 -11.04
N LEU A 221 7.06 -13.53 -10.74
CA LEU A 221 7.89 -14.16 -9.70
C LEU A 221 9.38 -14.19 -10.08
N MET A 222 9.70 -14.47 -11.34
CA MET A 222 11.09 -14.37 -11.83
C MET A 222 11.65 -12.97 -11.62
N HIS A 223 10.89 -11.92 -11.95
CA HIS A 223 11.34 -10.54 -11.74
C HIS A 223 11.41 -10.16 -10.27
N ALA A 224 10.43 -10.57 -9.46
CA ALA A 224 10.46 -10.36 -8.02
C ALA A 224 11.72 -10.97 -7.36
N TRP A 225 12.19 -12.11 -7.86
CA TRP A 225 13.48 -12.68 -7.45
C TRP A 225 14.67 -11.79 -7.82
N GLU A 226 14.73 -11.28 -9.05
CA GLU A 226 15.80 -10.36 -9.47
C GLU A 226 15.85 -9.10 -8.62
N LEU A 227 14.67 -8.56 -8.29
CA LEU A 227 14.51 -7.35 -7.48
C LEU A 227 14.98 -7.52 -6.03
N GLY A 228 15.22 -8.76 -5.57
CA GLY A 228 15.97 -9.01 -4.33
C GLY A 228 17.42 -8.51 -4.38
N ASN A 229 17.97 -8.27 -5.57
CA ASN A 229 19.28 -7.64 -5.77
C ASN A 229 19.18 -6.12 -5.94
N ALA A 230 17.98 -5.52 -5.85
CA ALA A 230 17.76 -4.12 -6.16
C ALA A 230 17.45 -3.27 -4.93
N SER A 231 17.79 -1.98 -5.02
CA SER A 231 17.32 -0.90 -4.15
C SER A 231 16.81 0.25 -4.99
N PHE A 232 15.89 1.03 -4.43
CA PHE A 232 15.32 2.21 -5.06
C PHE A 232 15.24 3.33 -4.03
N ASP A 233 15.38 4.58 -4.44
CA ASP A 233 15.06 5.73 -3.61
C ASP A 233 13.54 5.75 -3.32
N TYR A 234 13.16 5.76 -2.05
CA TYR A 234 11.77 5.68 -1.62
C TYR A 234 11.23 7.08 -1.29
N PHE A 235 10.36 7.62 -2.15
CA PHE A 235 9.62 8.84 -1.85
C PHE A 235 8.19 8.51 -1.40
N PHE A 236 7.62 9.29 -0.48
CA PHE A 236 6.25 9.05 0.00
C PHE A 236 5.22 9.35 -1.08
N PHE A 237 5.47 10.39 -1.87
CA PHE A 237 4.53 10.89 -2.87
C PHE A 237 4.79 10.37 -4.28
N LYS A 238 5.93 9.73 -4.54
CA LYS A 238 6.32 9.16 -5.84
C LYS A 238 7.22 7.94 -5.60
N GLU A 239 7.33 6.98 -6.51
CA GLU A 239 8.25 5.83 -6.31
C GLU A 239 8.04 5.08 -4.97
N ASN A 240 6.78 5.01 -4.52
CA ASN A 240 6.39 4.33 -3.29
C ASN A 240 6.00 2.86 -3.54
N CYS A 241 5.53 2.20 -2.47
CA CYS A 241 5.00 0.83 -2.49
C CYS A 241 4.06 0.54 -3.65
N SER A 242 3.08 1.41 -3.90
CA SER A 242 2.12 1.19 -4.98
C SER A 242 2.76 1.33 -6.34
N TYR A 243 3.64 2.32 -6.53
CA TYR A 243 4.30 2.55 -7.81
C TYR A 243 5.15 1.35 -8.25
N HIS A 244 6.05 0.86 -7.39
CA HIS A 244 6.93 -0.25 -7.77
C HIS A 244 6.17 -1.57 -7.94
N LEU A 245 5.02 -1.75 -7.29
CA LEU A 245 4.14 -2.87 -7.58
C LEU A 245 3.45 -2.74 -8.93
N LEU A 246 3.05 -1.54 -9.36
CA LEU A 246 2.57 -1.32 -10.73
C LEU A 246 3.66 -1.66 -11.75
N ALA A 247 4.92 -1.30 -11.49
CA ALA A 247 6.04 -1.65 -12.36
C ALA A 247 6.23 -3.17 -12.48
N LEU A 248 6.07 -3.90 -11.37
CA LEU A 248 6.13 -5.35 -11.34
C LEU A 248 4.96 -5.99 -12.11
N LEU A 249 3.75 -5.44 -11.98
CA LEU A 249 2.58 -5.87 -12.76
C LEU A 249 2.72 -5.55 -14.26
N ASP A 250 3.27 -4.39 -14.61
CA ASP A 250 3.61 -4.03 -15.99
C ASP A 250 4.62 -5.01 -16.59
N TYR A 251 5.61 -5.49 -15.83
CA TYR A 251 6.51 -6.52 -16.37
C TYR A 251 5.80 -7.87 -16.61
N ALA A 252 4.87 -8.24 -15.72
CA ALA A 252 4.07 -9.45 -15.87
C ALA A 252 3.18 -9.38 -17.12
N ASP A 253 2.61 -8.22 -17.41
CA ASP A 253 1.88 -7.92 -18.64
C ASP A 253 2.25 -6.51 -19.17
N PRO A 254 3.20 -6.45 -20.14
CA PRO A 254 3.70 -5.19 -20.69
C PRO A 254 2.64 -4.30 -21.33
N THR A 255 1.46 -4.84 -21.65
CA THR A 255 0.36 -4.14 -22.32
C THR A 255 -0.50 -3.29 -21.37
N LEU A 256 -0.34 -3.45 -20.05
CA LEU A 256 -1.20 -2.74 -19.08
C LEU A 256 -0.89 -1.24 -18.97
N HIS A 257 0.38 -0.86 -19.17
CA HIS A 257 0.87 0.53 -19.09
C HIS A 257 0.43 1.26 -17.80
N LEU A 258 0.50 0.57 -16.66
CA LEU A 258 0.02 1.07 -15.37
C LEU A 258 0.86 2.22 -14.84
N THR A 259 2.19 2.08 -14.91
CA THR A 259 3.11 3.09 -14.38
C THR A 259 3.14 4.38 -15.20
N ASP A 260 2.75 4.31 -16.48
CA ASP A 260 2.74 5.45 -17.39
C ASP A 260 1.71 6.53 -16.96
N GLU A 261 0.71 6.17 -16.14
CA GLU A 261 -0.32 7.06 -15.60
C GLU A 261 0.13 7.90 -14.38
N PHE A 262 1.30 7.59 -13.78
CA PHE A 262 1.75 8.17 -12.51
C PHE A 262 3.06 8.95 -12.63
N VAL A 263 3.02 10.08 -13.34
CA VAL A 263 4.21 10.90 -13.63
C VAL A 263 4.67 11.78 -12.45
N LEU A 264 3.71 12.40 -11.76
CA LEU A 264 3.98 13.40 -10.71
C LEU A 264 3.90 12.83 -9.30
N TRP A 265 2.80 12.16 -8.98
CA TRP A 265 2.56 11.54 -7.69
C TRP A 265 1.83 10.22 -7.83
N THR A 266 2.05 9.32 -6.89
CA THR A 266 1.40 8.01 -6.82
C THR A 266 0.70 7.87 -5.49
N VAL A 267 -0.62 7.94 -5.48
CA VAL A 267 -1.41 7.67 -4.27
C VAL A 267 -1.92 6.22 -4.32
N PRO A 268 -1.76 5.42 -3.25
CA PRO A 268 -2.20 4.02 -3.24
C PRO A 268 -3.67 3.79 -3.63
N ALA A 269 -4.58 4.66 -3.21
CA ALA A 269 -5.99 4.56 -3.62
C ALA A 269 -6.19 4.77 -5.14
N ASP A 270 -5.38 5.63 -5.77
CA ASP A 270 -5.45 5.89 -7.21
C ASP A 270 -4.90 4.70 -8.01
N THR A 271 -3.90 3.98 -7.50
CA THR A 271 -3.38 2.77 -8.17
C THR A 271 -4.39 1.63 -8.14
N VAL A 272 -5.10 1.44 -7.02
CA VAL A 272 -6.22 0.50 -6.91
C VAL A 272 -7.33 0.88 -7.90
N ARG A 273 -7.68 2.17 -7.98
CA ARG A 273 -8.67 2.65 -8.95
C ARG A 273 -8.24 2.38 -10.39
N LEU A 274 -6.97 2.61 -10.73
CA LEU A 274 -6.45 2.31 -12.07
C LEU A 274 -6.59 0.82 -12.39
N ILE A 275 -6.13 -0.07 -11.49
CA ILE A 275 -6.20 -1.52 -11.67
C ILE A 275 -7.66 -1.97 -11.83
N ALA A 276 -8.56 -1.51 -10.97
CA ALA A 276 -9.98 -1.83 -11.04
C ALA A 276 -10.66 -1.30 -12.32
N SER A 277 -10.15 -0.21 -12.90
CA SER A 277 -10.68 0.35 -14.15
C SER A 277 -10.26 -0.42 -15.41
N LYS A 278 -9.22 -1.25 -15.35
CA LYS A 278 -8.75 -2.02 -16.51
C LYS A 278 -9.72 -3.18 -16.79
N PRO A 279 -10.37 -3.22 -17.96
CA PRO A 279 -11.37 -4.24 -18.26
C PRO A 279 -10.82 -5.66 -18.13
N GLY A 280 -11.49 -6.50 -17.35
CA GLY A 280 -11.14 -7.91 -17.18
C GLY A 280 -9.88 -8.18 -16.34
N LEU A 281 -9.20 -7.16 -15.82
CA LEU A 281 -8.02 -7.34 -14.96
C LEU A 281 -8.40 -7.77 -13.55
N VAL A 282 -9.49 -7.25 -12.98
CA VAL A 282 -10.00 -7.67 -11.67
C VAL A 282 -11.15 -8.65 -11.85
N THR A 283 -11.04 -9.84 -11.25
CA THR A 283 -12.06 -10.91 -11.32
C THR A 283 -12.90 -11.03 -10.06
N GLY A 284 -12.45 -10.48 -8.94
CA GLY A 284 -13.18 -10.50 -7.68
C GLY A 284 -12.62 -9.51 -6.66
N ILE A 285 -13.51 -9.00 -5.81
CA ILE A 285 -13.17 -8.07 -4.73
C ILE A 285 -13.67 -8.67 -3.41
N ALA A 286 -12.79 -8.79 -2.43
CA ALA A 286 -13.14 -9.23 -1.09
C ALA A 286 -12.82 -8.14 -0.06
N TYR A 287 -13.65 -8.09 0.99
CA TYR A 287 -13.50 -7.17 2.11
C TYR A 287 -13.10 -7.95 3.35
N ARG A 288 -12.04 -7.48 4.01
CA ARG A 288 -11.61 -7.97 5.32
C ARG A 288 -11.71 -6.82 6.33
N PRO A 289 -12.66 -6.89 7.27
CA PRO A 289 -12.88 -5.80 8.22
C PRO A 289 -11.77 -5.71 9.26
N SER A 290 -11.44 -4.49 9.65
CA SER A 290 -10.66 -4.19 10.84
C SER A 290 -11.32 -4.74 12.10
N ARG A 291 -10.52 -4.97 13.15
CA ARG A 291 -11.09 -5.42 14.43
C ARG A 291 -12.04 -4.38 15.03
N SER A 292 -11.71 -3.09 14.92
CA SER A 292 -12.60 -2.00 15.33
C SER A 292 -13.95 -2.04 14.61
N ASN A 293 -13.99 -2.31 13.31
CA ASN A 293 -15.24 -2.41 12.54
C ASN A 293 -16.05 -3.65 12.88
N VAL A 294 -15.40 -4.80 13.12
CA VAL A 294 -16.07 -5.99 13.66
C VAL A 294 -16.78 -5.66 14.98
N ILE A 295 -16.07 -5.04 15.93
CA ILE A 295 -16.63 -4.65 17.23
C ILE A 295 -17.79 -3.67 17.07
N ARG A 296 -17.62 -2.62 16.24
CA ARG A 296 -18.66 -1.61 16.01
C ARG A 296 -19.93 -2.21 15.41
N ARG A 297 -19.82 -2.99 14.33
CA ARG A 297 -20.98 -3.60 13.66
C ARG A 297 -21.68 -4.63 14.55
N LYS A 298 -20.93 -5.46 15.27
CA LYS A 298 -21.53 -6.37 16.26
C LYS A 298 -22.28 -5.59 17.36
N ARG A 299 -21.71 -4.50 17.87
CA ARG A 299 -22.39 -3.63 18.85
C ARG A 299 -23.64 -2.95 18.31
N GLU A 300 -23.62 -2.47 17.06
CA GLU A 300 -24.78 -1.86 16.39
C GLU A 300 -25.92 -2.85 16.20
N SER A 301 -25.62 -4.14 16.04
CA SER A 301 -26.63 -5.20 15.89
C SER A 301 -27.30 -5.64 17.21
N LEU A 302 -26.78 -5.20 18.36
CA LEU A 302 -27.28 -5.61 19.68
C LEU A 302 -28.21 -4.56 20.30
N PRO A 303 -29.25 -4.98 21.06
CA PRO A 303 -29.98 -4.10 21.95
C PRO A 303 -29.06 -3.44 22.98
N ALA A 304 -29.41 -2.24 23.43
CA ALA A 304 -28.58 -1.47 24.38
C ALA A 304 -28.20 -2.26 25.63
N ALA A 305 -29.12 -3.05 26.20
CA ALA A 305 -28.85 -3.86 27.39
C ALA A 305 -27.80 -4.97 27.15
N GLU A 306 -27.87 -5.65 25.99
CA GLU A 306 -26.92 -6.71 25.62
C GLU A 306 -25.55 -6.12 25.26
N ARG A 307 -25.53 -4.93 24.62
CA ARG A 307 -24.31 -4.17 24.34
C ARG A 307 -23.57 -3.79 25.63
N GLU A 308 -24.28 -3.27 26.62
CA GLU A 308 -23.69 -2.96 27.93
C GLU A 308 -23.25 -4.23 28.66
N LEU A 309 -23.99 -5.33 28.55
CA LEU A 309 -23.60 -6.61 29.14
C LEU A 309 -22.29 -7.13 28.54
N ALA A 310 -22.12 -7.13 27.21
CA ALA A 310 -20.86 -7.53 26.57
C ALA A 310 -19.68 -6.66 27.03
N HIS A 311 -19.89 -5.36 27.20
CA HIS A 311 -18.88 -4.45 27.72
C HIS A 311 -18.52 -4.78 29.18
N ARG A 312 -19.51 -5.05 30.04
CA ARG A 312 -19.26 -5.46 31.43
C ARG A 312 -18.55 -6.80 31.53
N ILE A 313 -18.88 -7.79 30.68
CA ILE A 313 -18.17 -9.09 30.61
C ILE A 313 -16.68 -8.88 30.33
N ALA A 314 -16.33 -7.98 29.41
CA ALA A 314 -14.93 -7.67 29.12
C ALA A 314 -14.21 -6.96 30.28
N GLN A 315 -14.93 -6.27 31.15
CA GLN A 315 -14.36 -5.56 32.30
C GLN A 315 -14.30 -6.41 33.57
N ASN A 316 -15.25 -7.34 33.75
CA ASN A 316 -15.44 -8.12 34.98
C ASN A 316 -15.90 -9.55 34.66
N LEU A 317 -15.07 -10.54 35.03
CA LEU A 317 -15.37 -11.96 34.82
C LEU A 317 -16.57 -12.46 35.64
N GLY A 318 -16.96 -11.76 36.71
CA GLY A 318 -18.16 -12.08 37.49
C GLY A 318 -19.46 -12.01 36.67
N GLU A 319 -19.47 -11.31 35.55
CA GLU A 319 -20.63 -11.24 34.65
C GLU A 319 -20.88 -12.55 33.88
N LEU A 320 -19.89 -13.44 33.80
CA LEU A 320 -20.05 -14.76 33.15
C LEU A 320 -21.06 -15.67 33.87
N THR A 321 -21.37 -15.37 35.14
CA THR A 321 -22.37 -16.11 35.93
C THR A 321 -23.58 -15.25 36.27
N SER A 322 -23.68 -14.02 35.73
CA SER A 322 -24.79 -13.14 36.07
C SER A 322 -26.11 -13.65 35.47
N PRO A 323 -27.25 -13.45 36.16
CA PRO A 323 -28.56 -13.86 35.61
C PRO A 323 -28.88 -13.23 34.26
N ALA A 324 -28.34 -12.02 34.00
CA ALA A 324 -28.51 -11.34 32.72
C ALA A 324 -27.81 -12.07 31.56
N PHE A 325 -26.70 -12.74 31.82
CA PHE A 325 -25.97 -13.53 30.82
C PHE A 325 -26.51 -14.96 30.70
N VAL A 326 -26.66 -15.66 31.83
CA VAL A 326 -27.02 -17.09 31.85
C VAL A 326 -28.44 -17.35 31.32
N ARG A 327 -29.35 -16.37 31.40
CA ARG A 327 -30.71 -16.48 30.85
C ARG A 327 -30.80 -16.29 29.34
N LEU A 328 -29.75 -15.79 28.68
CA LEU A 328 -29.73 -15.69 27.22
C LEU A 328 -29.63 -17.08 26.60
N ASP A 329 -30.14 -17.22 25.39
CA ASP A 329 -29.91 -18.43 24.59
C ASP A 329 -28.41 -18.63 24.29
N LEU A 330 -28.01 -19.86 23.97
CA LEU A 330 -26.60 -20.20 23.78
C LEU A 330 -25.97 -19.40 22.62
N THR A 331 -26.72 -19.12 21.56
CA THR A 331 -26.24 -18.36 20.39
C THR A 331 -25.90 -16.92 20.79
N LYS A 332 -26.76 -16.26 21.58
CA LYS A 332 -26.50 -14.93 22.14
C LYS A 332 -25.34 -14.95 23.13
N GLN A 333 -25.27 -15.95 24.01
CA GLN A 333 -24.12 -16.09 24.91
C GLN A 333 -22.81 -16.18 24.11
N ALA A 334 -22.77 -17.01 23.07
CA ALA A 334 -21.63 -17.13 22.17
C ALA A 334 -21.29 -15.79 21.51
N PHE A 335 -22.29 -15.08 20.97
CA PHE A 335 -22.10 -13.79 20.32
C PHE A 335 -21.53 -12.72 21.26
N LEU A 336 -22.05 -12.61 22.49
CA LEU A 336 -21.54 -11.65 23.48
C LEU A 336 -20.13 -11.99 23.94
N LEU A 337 -19.79 -13.27 24.11
CA LEU A 337 -18.44 -13.70 24.47
C LEU A 337 -17.44 -13.45 23.33
N ASP A 338 -17.84 -13.69 22.08
CA ASP A 338 -17.01 -13.38 20.91
C ASP A 338 -16.75 -11.87 20.82
N LEU A 339 -17.77 -11.04 21.03
CA LEU A 339 -17.63 -9.58 21.07
C LEU A 339 -16.74 -9.10 22.23
N ALA A 340 -16.89 -9.68 23.42
CA ALA A 340 -16.05 -9.37 24.57
C ALA A 340 -14.59 -9.75 24.30
N SER A 341 -14.35 -10.89 23.64
CA SER A 341 -13.01 -11.33 23.22
C SER A 341 -12.41 -10.40 22.17
N ASP A 342 -13.17 -10.05 21.13
CA ASP A 342 -12.73 -9.10 20.09
C ASP A 342 -12.31 -7.76 20.73
N TYR A 343 -13.09 -7.25 21.70
CA TYR A 343 -12.77 -6.02 22.42
C TYR A 343 -11.52 -6.14 23.31
N LEU A 344 -11.37 -7.23 24.08
CA LEU A 344 -10.18 -7.44 24.89
C LEU A 344 -8.91 -7.55 24.04
N ARG A 345 -8.98 -8.26 22.92
CA ARG A 345 -7.84 -8.37 22.02
C ARG A 345 -7.50 -7.04 21.36
N TYR A 346 -8.51 -6.27 20.91
CA TYR A 346 -8.32 -4.91 20.43
C TYR A 346 -7.57 -4.06 21.46
N ARG A 347 -8.04 -4.05 22.72
CA ARG A 347 -7.40 -3.31 23.81
C ARG A 347 -5.95 -3.74 24.03
N VAL A 348 -5.66 -5.04 24.01
CA VAL A 348 -4.30 -5.57 24.18
C VAL A 348 -3.37 -5.16 23.02
N GLU A 349 -3.89 -5.11 21.79
CA GLU A 349 -3.08 -4.82 20.60
C GLU A 349 -2.88 -3.32 20.37
N THR A 350 -3.80 -2.46 20.80
CA THR A 350 -3.73 -1.01 20.56
C THR A 350 -3.27 -0.19 21.75
N THR A 351 -2.97 -0.82 22.89
CA THR A 351 -2.49 -0.10 24.09
C THR A 351 -1.01 -0.36 24.28
N ASP A 352 -0.23 0.71 24.40
CA ASP A 352 1.18 0.60 24.80
C ASP A 352 1.27 0.01 26.20
N PHE A 353 2.06 -1.05 26.37
CA PHE A 353 2.22 -1.79 27.63
C PHE A 353 0.89 -2.23 28.27
N PRO A 354 0.12 -3.11 27.58
CA PRO A 354 -1.20 -3.51 28.05
C PRO A 354 -1.11 -4.29 29.37
N PRO A 355 -2.02 -4.08 30.33
CA PRO A 355 -2.07 -4.87 31.57
C PRO A 355 -2.15 -6.37 31.29
N PRO A 356 -1.30 -7.22 31.91
CA PRO A 356 -1.34 -8.68 31.72
C PRO A 356 -2.72 -9.30 31.97
N GLU A 357 -3.45 -8.72 32.93
CA GLU A 357 -4.81 -9.14 33.31
C GLU A 357 -5.78 -9.18 32.12
N TRP A 358 -5.62 -8.32 31.11
CA TRP A 358 -6.51 -8.35 29.93
C TRP A 358 -6.36 -9.63 29.11
N LYS A 359 -5.14 -10.17 29.03
CA LYS A 359 -4.89 -11.47 28.37
C LYS A 359 -5.50 -12.61 29.18
N GLU A 360 -5.39 -12.55 30.51
CA GLU A 360 -5.99 -13.53 31.42
C GLU A 360 -7.52 -13.50 31.36
N ARG A 361 -8.13 -12.30 31.37
CA ARG A 361 -9.57 -12.12 31.18
C ARG A 361 -10.02 -12.66 29.82
N ASN A 362 -9.29 -12.36 28.75
CA ASN A 362 -9.62 -12.88 27.42
C ASN A 362 -9.56 -14.41 27.39
N ARG A 363 -8.56 -15.02 28.05
CA ARG A 363 -8.47 -16.47 28.20
C ARG A 363 -9.67 -17.06 28.96
N ALA A 364 -10.15 -16.38 30.01
CA ALA A 364 -11.34 -16.82 30.75
C ALA A 364 -12.62 -16.71 29.89
N VAL A 365 -12.79 -15.61 29.15
CA VAL A 365 -13.89 -15.42 28.19
C VAL A 365 -13.87 -16.51 27.11
N LEU A 366 -12.70 -16.81 26.54
CA LEU A 366 -12.55 -17.88 25.54
C LEU A 366 -12.80 -19.28 26.14
N THR A 367 -12.41 -19.51 27.39
CA THR A 367 -12.74 -20.76 28.11
C THR A 367 -14.27 -20.91 28.23
N ALA A 368 -14.96 -19.88 28.72
CA ALA A 368 -16.42 -19.86 28.80
C ALA A 368 -17.07 -20.08 27.42
N ARG A 369 -16.54 -19.44 26.38
CA ARG A 369 -17.01 -19.60 24.99
C ARG A 369 -16.86 -21.03 24.49
N SER A 370 -15.77 -21.71 24.84
CA SER A 370 -15.53 -23.11 24.46
C SER A 370 -16.52 -24.09 25.09
N HIS A 371 -17.01 -23.80 26.31
CA HIS A 371 -17.97 -24.65 27.01
C HIS A 371 -19.36 -24.67 26.38
N LEU A 372 -19.74 -23.65 25.60
CA LEU A 372 -21.01 -23.61 24.90
C LEU A 372 -21.13 -24.66 23.79
N ARG A 373 -19.99 -25.19 23.29
CA ARG A 373 -19.91 -26.28 22.29
C ARG A 373 -20.74 -26.07 21.01
N ILE A 374 -21.06 -24.83 20.70
CA ILE A 374 -21.68 -24.42 19.42
C ILE A 374 -20.68 -23.59 18.61
N PRO A 375 -20.67 -23.72 17.27
CA PRO A 375 -19.88 -22.83 16.41
C PRO A 375 -20.39 -21.39 16.52
N SER A 376 -19.52 -20.42 16.28
CA SER A 376 -19.96 -19.03 16.15
C SER A 376 -20.65 -18.87 14.80
N GLU A 377 -21.80 -18.21 14.80
CA GLU A 377 -22.45 -17.84 13.55
C GLU A 377 -21.59 -16.82 12.80
N GLU A 378 -21.54 -16.97 11.48
CA GLU A 378 -20.82 -16.04 10.63
C GLU A 378 -21.53 -14.67 10.65
N PHE A 379 -20.84 -13.65 11.17
CA PHE A 379 -21.36 -12.30 11.20
C PHE A 379 -20.82 -11.50 10.01
N LYS A 380 -21.68 -11.19 9.04
CA LYS A 380 -21.32 -10.38 7.87
C LYS A 380 -21.13 -8.91 8.27
N VAL A 381 -19.87 -8.49 8.36
CA VAL A 381 -19.52 -7.08 8.64
C VAL A 381 -19.67 -6.26 7.36
N VAL A 382 -20.65 -5.35 7.35
CA VAL A 382 -20.79 -4.35 6.29
C VAL A 382 -19.76 -3.24 6.53
N PRO A 383 -18.96 -2.86 5.52
CA PRO A 383 -17.94 -1.82 5.71
C PRO A 383 -18.59 -0.45 5.98
N PHE A 384 -17.88 0.44 6.68
CA PHE A 384 -18.35 1.83 6.88
C PHE A 384 -18.02 2.72 5.68
N ALA A 385 -16.85 2.52 5.07
CA ALA A 385 -16.50 3.09 3.78
C ALA A 385 -16.64 2.06 2.67
N LYS A 386 -17.06 2.49 1.47
CA LYS A 386 -17.06 1.59 0.30
C LYS A 386 -15.64 1.37 -0.23
N GLN A 387 -15.52 0.58 -1.29
CA GLN A 387 -14.27 0.31 -1.97
C GLN A 387 -13.56 1.61 -2.43
N PRO A 388 -12.22 1.71 -2.34
CA PRO A 388 -11.43 2.89 -2.71
C PRO A 388 -11.58 3.33 -4.17
N GLU A 389 -11.77 2.41 -5.12
CA GLU A 389 -11.95 2.73 -6.54
C GLU A 389 -13.24 3.52 -6.81
N LEU A 390 -14.24 3.43 -5.93
CA LEU A 390 -15.47 4.20 -6.02
C LEU A 390 -15.32 5.64 -5.53
N GLY A 391 -14.20 5.97 -4.89
CA GLY A 391 -13.91 7.34 -4.47
C GLY A 391 -13.53 8.25 -5.64
N HIS A 392 -13.72 9.56 -5.44
CA HIS A 392 -13.31 10.56 -6.40
C HIS A 392 -11.78 10.62 -6.55
N LYS A 393 -11.28 11.28 -7.60
CA LYS A 393 -9.84 11.49 -7.81
C LYS A 393 -9.25 12.41 -6.74
N THR A 394 -8.01 12.18 -6.35
CA THR A 394 -7.31 12.89 -5.25
C THR A 394 -6.96 14.34 -5.58
N SER A 395 -6.77 14.67 -6.86
CA SER A 395 -6.44 16.02 -7.31
C SER A 395 -7.69 16.81 -7.71
N ARG A 396 -7.72 18.11 -7.38
CA ARG A 396 -8.86 19.00 -7.67
C ARG A 396 -8.36 20.34 -8.20
N ALA A 397 -8.99 20.83 -9.26
CA ALA A 397 -8.89 22.22 -9.69
C ALA A 397 -10.27 22.87 -9.56
N SER A 398 -10.33 24.08 -9.01
CA SER A 398 -11.58 24.83 -8.88
C SER A 398 -11.37 26.29 -9.23
N VAL A 399 -12.43 26.90 -9.76
CA VAL A 399 -12.54 28.35 -9.94
C VAL A 399 -13.75 28.83 -9.16
N GLY A 400 -13.64 30.01 -8.57
CA GLY A 400 -14.69 30.57 -7.71
C GLY A 400 -14.72 32.08 -7.81
N ALA A 401 -15.84 32.66 -7.39
CA ALA A 401 -15.95 34.09 -7.16
C ALA A 401 -16.74 34.31 -5.87
N GLY A 402 -16.50 35.43 -5.21
CA GLY A 402 -17.17 35.73 -3.96
C GLY A 402 -17.04 37.18 -3.56
N TRP A 403 -17.57 37.48 -2.38
CA TRP A 403 -17.51 38.81 -1.79
C TRP A 403 -17.05 38.70 -0.34
N ARG A 404 -16.02 39.46 0.02
CA ARG A 404 -15.45 39.48 1.36
C ARG A 404 -14.94 40.88 1.69
N ASN A 405 -15.31 41.39 2.86
CA ASN A 405 -14.83 42.67 3.40
C ASN A 405 -15.00 43.87 2.43
N ASN A 406 -16.18 43.98 1.81
CA ASN A 406 -16.52 45.04 0.84
C ASN A 406 -15.65 45.06 -0.44
N ASP A 407 -15.11 43.89 -0.79
CA ASP A 407 -14.41 43.63 -2.04
C ASP A 407 -14.97 42.34 -2.67
N THR A 408 -15.13 42.35 -3.99
CA THR A 408 -15.44 41.15 -4.76
C THR A 408 -14.15 40.49 -5.20
N PHE A 409 -14.12 39.17 -5.25
CA PHE A 409 -12.94 38.45 -5.66
C PHE A 409 -13.25 37.33 -6.64
N GLU A 410 -12.24 36.97 -7.41
CA GLU A 410 -12.17 35.77 -8.22
C GLU A 410 -11.02 34.91 -7.70
N GLU A 411 -11.17 33.60 -7.69
CA GLU A 411 -10.13 32.69 -7.21
C GLU A 411 -10.01 31.44 -8.06
N ALA A 412 -8.79 30.93 -8.10
CA ALA A 412 -8.45 29.65 -8.69
C ALA A 412 -7.66 28.84 -7.65
N THR A 413 -8.06 27.60 -7.43
CA THR A 413 -7.41 26.68 -6.51
C THR A 413 -6.97 25.43 -7.25
N VAL A 414 -5.75 24.99 -6.98
CA VAL A 414 -5.22 23.68 -7.39
C VAL A 414 -4.79 22.94 -6.14
N ARG A 415 -5.30 21.72 -5.96
CA ARG A 415 -4.92 20.79 -4.89
C ARG A 415 -4.32 19.53 -5.50
N ALA A 416 -3.07 19.23 -5.14
CA ALA A 416 -2.37 18.05 -5.65
C ALA A 416 -2.93 16.73 -5.08
N GLY A 417 -3.17 16.65 -3.76
CA GLY A 417 -3.82 15.53 -3.09
C GLY A 417 -4.40 15.98 -1.73
N TYR A 418 -5.14 15.21 -0.95
CA TYR A 418 -5.83 13.95 -1.16
C TYR A 418 -7.35 14.25 -1.11
N HIS A 419 -7.98 14.27 0.07
CA HIS A 419 -9.42 14.52 0.25
C HIS A 419 -9.64 15.46 1.44
N ASP A 420 -10.59 16.39 1.33
CA ASP A 420 -11.05 17.23 2.45
C ASP A 420 -12.46 16.84 2.90
N LEU A 421 -12.88 17.22 4.11
CA LEU A 421 -14.20 16.83 4.65
C LEU A 421 -15.42 17.33 3.83
N LEU A 422 -15.23 18.19 2.82
CA LEU A 422 -16.29 18.67 1.93
C LEU A 422 -16.41 17.83 0.65
N ASP A 423 -15.41 17.00 0.36
CA ASP A 423 -15.45 16.08 -0.76
C ASP A 423 -16.35 14.85 -0.45
N PRO A 424 -16.82 14.11 -1.47
CA PRO A 424 -17.60 12.88 -1.25
C PRO A 424 -16.79 11.78 -0.54
N GLU A 425 -17.24 11.33 0.63
CA GLU A 425 -16.51 10.40 1.52
C GLU A 425 -16.36 8.96 0.97
N VAL A 426 -17.11 8.59 -0.07
CA VAL A 426 -17.08 7.24 -0.65
C VAL A 426 -15.64 6.86 -1.03
N GLY A 427 -15.19 5.67 -0.59
CA GLY A 427 -13.85 5.15 -0.90
C GLY A 427 -12.72 5.72 -0.02
N TYR A 428 -13.03 6.64 0.90
CA TYR A 428 -12.08 7.23 1.83
C TYR A 428 -12.38 6.82 3.28
N THR A 429 -11.38 6.91 4.15
CA THR A 429 -11.56 6.65 5.59
C THR A 429 -12.53 7.70 6.15
N PRO A 430 -13.60 7.31 6.86
CA PRO A 430 -14.55 8.26 7.39
C PRO A 430 -13.94 9.21 8.42
N ASP A 431 -14.56 10.38 8.59
CA ASP A 431 -14.18 11.35 9.62
C ASP A 431 -12.70 11.84 9.50
N ALA A 432 -12.14 11.79 8.29
CA ALA A 432 -10.74 12.08 8.03
C ALA A 432 -10.54 13.06 6.87
N GLN A 433 -9.51 13.90 6.99
CA GLN A 433 -9.04 14.76 5.92
C GLN A 433 -7.52 14.71 5.79
N ILE A 434 -7.05 14.67 4.55
CA ILE A 434 -5.65 14.84 4.18
C ILE A 434 -5.60 15.76 2.97
N GLU A 435 -5.14 16.99 3.16
CA GLU A 435 -4.90 17.95 2.10
C GLU A 435 -3.39 18.23 2.02
N LEU A 436 -2.83 18.08 0.83
CA LEU A 436 -1.41 18.21 0.53
C LEU A 436 -1.21 19.09 -0.69
N ALA A 437 -0.24 20.00 -0.60
CA ALA A 437 0.18 20.88 -1.69
C ALA A 437 -1.02 21.51 -2.43
N SER A 438 -1.75 22.35 -1.71
CA SER A 438 -2.90 23.12 -2.20
C SER A 438 -2.51 24.59 -2.31
N LEU A 439 -2.82 25.21 -3.45
CA LEU A 439 -2.53 26.61 -3.75
C LEU A 439 -3.80 27.29 -4.23
N THR A 440 -4.20 28.37 -3.55
CA THR A 440 -5.30 29.25 -3.97
C THR A 440 -4.74 30.61 -4.32
N LEU A 441 -4.94 31.01 -5.57
CA LEU A 441 -4.70 32.37 -6.05
C LEU A 441 -6.03 33.12 -6.04
N ARG A 442 -6.04 34.33 -5.49
CA ARG A 442 -7.22 35.19 -5.45
C ARG A 442 -6.89 36.58 -5.97
N HIS A 443 -7.75 37.10 -6.85
CA HIS A 443 -7.73 38.48 -7.31
C HIS A 443 -8.85 39.26 -6.62
N TYR A 444 -8.50 40.35 -5.94
CA TYR A 444 -9.43 41.27 -5.28
C TYR A 444 -9.71 42.45 -6.21
N ASN A 445 -10.95 42.61 -6.66
CA ASN A 445 -11.31 43.50 -7.78
C ASN A 445 -11.20 44.98 -7.41
N ARG A 446 -11.59 45.36 -6.18
CA ARG A 446 -11.53 46.75 -5.72
C ARG A 446 -10.13 47.17 -5.32
N ALA A 447 -9.36 46.26 -4.74
CA ALA A 447 -7.94 46.48 -4.44
C ALA A 447 -7.03 46.34 -5.67
N ASP A 448 -7.56 45.81 -6.78
CA ASP A 448 -6.84 45.46 -8.01
C ASP A 448 -5.54 44.68 -7.73
N GLN A 449 -5.68 43.59 -6.96
CA GLN A 449 -4.53 42.84 -6.49
C GLN A 449 -4.74 41.33 -6.51
N THR A 450 -3.85 40.62 -7.23
CA THR A 450 -3.75 39.16 -7.21
C THR A 450 -2.72 38.71 -6.19
N ARG A 451 -3.10 37.77 -5.32
CA ARG A 451 -2.20 37.20 -4.31
C ARG A 451 -2.41 35.69 -4.16
N ILE A 452 -1.44 35.07 -3.51
CA ILE A 452 -1.63 33.75 -2.93
C ILE A 452 -2.51 33.92 -1.69
N GLU A 453 -3.79 33.59 -1.80
CA GLU A 453 -4.72 33.65 -0.68
C GLU A 453 -4.42 32.54 0.33
N ARG A 454 -4.13 31.33 -0.16
CA ARG A 454 -3.80 30.16 0.66
C ARG A 454 -2.73 29.33 -0.02
N ALA A 455 -1.74 28.89 0.75
CA ALA A 455 -0.82 27.84 0.36
C ALA A 455 -0.74 26.82 1.50
N THR A 456 -1.26 25.62 1.29
CA THR A 456 -1.25 24.53 2.26
C THR A 456 -0.24 23.49 1.82
N LEU A 457 0.79 23.27 2.64
CA LEU A 457 1.73 22.18 2.42
C LEU A 457 1.13 20.86 2.89
N ALA A 458 0.59 20.85 4.11
CA ALA A 458 -0.08 19.70 4.70
C ALA A 458 -1.16 20.14 5.69
N ASN A 459 -2.37 19.61 5.55
CA ASN A 459 -3.48 19.81 6.48
C ASN A 459 -4.17 18.46 6.70
N VAL A 460 -3.92 17.90 7.87
CA VAL A 460 -4.34 16.56 8.25
C VAL A 460 -5.26 16.68 9.45
N LEU A 461 -6.43 16.08 9.36
CA LEU A 461 -7.45 16.11 10.39
C LEU A 461 -7.98 14.70 10.60
N SER A 462 -7.94 14.24 11.84
CA SER A 462 -8.52 12.97 12.27
C SER A 462 -9.57 13.25 13.33
N LEU A 463 -10.83 13.04 12.99
CA LEU A 463 -11.96 13.15 13.91
C LEU A 463 -12.32 11.74 14.36
N THR A 464 -12.05 11.41 15.62
CA THR A 464 -12.42 10.10 16.17
C THR A 464 -13.63 10.24 17.10
N PRO A 465 -14.79 9.63 16.77
CA PRO A 465 -15.92 9.59 17.66
C PRO A 465 -15.56 8.89 18.98
N ILE A 466 -15.86 9.53 20.11
CA ILE A 466 -15.63 8.96 21.45
C ILE A 466 -16.90 8.27 21.92
N ASP A 467 -16.78 7.01 22.36
CA ASP A 467 -17.87 6.28 23.01
C ASP A 467 -17.40 5.46 24.24
N SER A 468 -18.26 4.58 24.77
CA SER A 468 -17.94 3.77 25.95
C SER A 468 -16.80 2.77 25.73
N VAL A 469 -16.47 2.45 24.47
CA VAL A 469 -15.54 1.39 24.05
C VAL A 469 -14.30 1.96 23.36
N PHE A 470 -14.47 3.00 22.54
CA PHE A 470 -13.42 3.67 21.78
C PHE A 470 -13.17 5.07 22.34
N ARG A 471 -11.93 5.31 22.78
CA ARG A 471 -11.48 6.61 23.30
C ARG A 471 -10.13 6.93 22.67
N ALA A 472 -10.15 7.71 21.60
CA ALA A 472 -8.95 8.27 21.00
C ALA A 472 -9.14 9.78 20.82
N PRO A 473 -8.09 10.60 21.05
CA PRO A 473 -8.18 12.03 20.82
C PRO A 473 -8.33 12.32 19.33
N SER A 474 -9.24 13.23 18.99
CA SER A 474 -9.22 13.87 17.67
C SER A 474 -8.05 14.84 17.61
N TRP A 475 -7.41 14.97 16.46
CA TRP A 475 -6.23 15.81 16.30
C TRP A 475 -6.15 16.43 14.90
N LYS A 476 -5.41 17.55 14.81
CA LYS A 476 -5.19 18.28 13.56
C LYS A 476 -3.75 18.75 13.48
N ILE A 477 -3.15 18.60 12.30
CA ILE A 477 -1.88 19.23 11.93
C ILE A 477 -2.15 20.13 10.73
N ASN A 478 -1.63 21.36 10.75
CA ASN A 478 -1.84 22.29 9.66
C ASN A 478 -0.58 23.11 9.41
N VAL A 479 0.02 22.94 8.24
CA VAL A 479 1.24 23.62 7.84
C VAL A 479 0.98 24.35 6.53
N GLY A 480 1.15 25.66 6.54
CA GLY A 480 0.83 26.49 5.38
C GLY A 480 0.88 27.98 5.65
N MET A 481 0.18 28.71 4.80
CA MET A 481 0.07 30.16 4.81
C MET A 481 -1.34 30.57 4.38
N ASP A 482 -1.92 31.51 5.11
CA ASP A 482 -3.15 32.20 4.70
C ASP A 482 -2.90 33.70 4.57
N THR A 483 -3.63 34.36 3.67
CA THR A 483 -3.75 35.81 3.66
C THR A 483 -4.75 36.23 4.74
N ILE A 484 -4.29 37.07 5.67
CA ILE A 484 -5.08 37.53 6.81
C ILE A 484 -5.37 39.03 6.75
N ARG A 485 -6.43 39.42 7.45
CA ARG A 485 -6.79 40.81 7.74
C ARG A 485 -6.93 40.96 9.26
N PHE A 486 -5.97 41.65 9.88
CA PHE A 486 -5.92 41.87 11.33
C PHE A 486 -5.35 43.26 11.63
N GLY A 487 -6.13 44.11 12.31
CA GLY A 487 -5.73 45.51 12.56
C GLY A 487 -5.46 46.28 11.27
N SER A 488 -4.28 46.90 11.17
CA SER A 488 -3.82 47.63 9.98
C SER A 488 -3.39 46.72 8.83
N CYS A 489 -3.15 45.43 9.08
CA CYS A 489 -2.84 44.46 8.04
C CYS A 489 -4.13 44.07 7.30
N GLN A 490 -4.20 44.39 6.00
CA GLN A 490 -5.40 44.13 5.19
C GLN A 490 -5.29 42.86 4.33
N LEU A 491 -4.08 42.52 3.87
CA LEU A 491 -3.80 41.43 2.95
C LEU A 491 -2.38 40.84 3.19
N CYS A 492 -1.98 40.60 4.45
CA CYS A 492 -0.64 40.06 4.72
C CYS A 492 -0.63 38.54 4.72
N SER A 493 0.46 37.96 4.25
CA SER A 493 0.74 36.53 4.36
C SER A 493 1.10 36.15 5.80
N ASN A 494 0.38 35.19 6.37
CA ASN A 494 0.65 34.64 7.68
C ASN A 494 0.92 33.14 7.56
N GLY A 495 2.17 32.74 7.77
CA GLY A 495 2.57 31.34 7.86
C GLY A 495 2.16 30.73 9.20
N PHE A 496 1.82 29.45 9.20
CA PHE A 496 1.48 28.67 10.39
C PHE A 496 2.01 27.23 10.26
N MET A 497 2.26 26.60 11.41
CA MET A 497 2.63 25.19 11.56
C MET A 497 1.96 24.61 12.80
#